data_AF-A0A968M1G9-F1
#
_entry.id   AF-A0A968M1G9-F1
#
_cell.length_a   1.000
_cell.length_b   1.000
_cell.length_c   1.000
_cell.angle_alpha   90.00
_cell.angle_beta   90.00
_cell.angle_gamma   90.00
#
_symmetry.space_group_name_H-M   'P 1'
#
loop_
_entity.id
_entity.type
_entity.pdbx_description
1 polymer ?
#
loop_
_entity_poly.entity_id
_entity_poly.type
_entity_poly.pdbx_seq_one_letter_code
_entity_poly.pdbx_strand_id
1 'polypeptide(L)'
;MFAKIPERYMHLVRWGLTLGWLVLIASMFYDPISAKLTEPNYLFGASDANACFEFQGECRQLTPYPLGARIFWGMVVPLSIITLLVFGHEAWRRICPLSFMSQIPRALGWQRKRLVKENSWLHRNHSSLQMGLLFLGLNIRLLFVNSDRVLLGIFLLLTILSAITIGFLYGGKTWCNYFCPMAPVQKIYSEPSGLLGSVAHTAPPMSITQSMCRTVDKNGQEKSACVACKSPCMDIDAQNSYWNNIQQSDRKLLYYGYLGLVIGFYLYFWLYSGNWRFLSGGVWNETNHLATLLSPGFYTNGRAIPIPKLFAVPLTLTFCSGTTYAIGLWIEKTYQRYNKRFKHPLPVVQVYHRLFVIFTFAAFNLLFFLGVRPTLGWLPPVVQQLLSWGAVLASSLWLFKNWQRSAEQYAKERDGQLLRRQLNKLAIDFSQFLEGRSLENLNPDELHALAKVLPGFTHQYRLQVYAGVLKEALEQRSASPARSLKMFQSLRQELGINDQEHWQVLDKLCLEHPNVFTSHLQQVSEEEATVRRSFSQGMVETELTQQRPFAEMTISKLSKAIGLTQDSKSEADSTVKRPKRSQKGKRNF
;
A
#
# COMPACT_ATOMS: atom_id res chain seq x y z
N MET A 1 -10.01 15.34 -2.49
CA MET A 1 -10.58 16.00 -3.70
C MET A 1 -10.81 15.00 -4.82
N PHE A 2 -9.82 14.15 -5.13
CA PHE A 2 -9.93 13.14 -6.18
C PHE A 2 -10.95 12.04 -5.89
N ALA A 3 -11.16 11.67 -4.62
CA ALA A 3 -12.17 10.68 -4.23
C ALA A 3 -13.61 11.07 -4.65
N LYS A 4 -13.92 12.37 -4.78
CA LYS A 4 -15.26 12.86 -5.14
C LYS A 4 -15.53 12.87 -6.65
N ILE A 5 -14.50 12.67 -7.47
CA ILE A 5 -14.68 12.66 -8.93
C ILE A 5 -15.50 11.43 -9.33
N PRO A 6 -16.58 11.58 -10.11
CA PRO A 6 -17.43 10.47 -10.48
C PRO A 6 -16.69 9.39 -11.27
N GLU A 7 -17.07 8.14 -11.05
CA GLU A 7 -16.44 6.96 -11.61
C GLU A 7 -16.55 6.92 -13.14
N ARG A 8 -17.60 7.53 -13.72
CA ARG A 8 -17.77 7.68 -15.17
C ARG A 8 -16.61 8.43 -15.82
N TYR A 9 -16.22 9.58 -15.27
CA TYR A 9 -15.09 10.37 -15.78
C TYR A 9 -13.76 9.64 -15.56
N MET A 10 -13.60 9.03 -14.38
CA MET A 10 -12.40 8.23 -14.08
C MET A 10 -12.27 7.00 -14.97
N HIS A 11 -13.39 6.44 -15.44
CA HIS A 11 -13.39 5.36 -16.42
C HIS A 11 -12.87 5.83 -17.78
N LEU A 12 -13.31 7.01 -18.26
CA LEU A 12 -12.78 7.63 -19.49
C LEU A 12 -11.28 7.93 -19.37
N VAL A 13 -10.85 8.53 -18.26
CA VAL A 13 -9.43 8.82 -18.00
C VAL A 13 -8.60 7.53 -18.01
N ARG A 14 -9.07 6.46 -17.35
CA ARG A 14 -8.38 5.17 -17.36
C ARG A 14 -8.27 4.58 -18.76
N TRP A 15 -9.34 4.63 -19.57
CA TRP A 15 -9.28 4.19 -20.96
C TRP A 15 -8.28 5.00 -21.78
N GLY A 16 -8.31 6.33 -21.69
CA GLY A 16 -7.36 7.19 -22.39
C GLY A 16 -5.90 6.90 -22.02
N LEU A 17 -5.60 6.80 -20.71
CA LEU A 17 -4.26 6.45 -20.22
C LEU A 17 -3.84 5.03 -20.62
N THR A 18 -4.79 4.08 -20.61
CA THR A 18 -4.52 2.69 -21.00
C THR A 18 -4.25 2.57 -22.48
N LEU A 19 -5.05 3.23 -23.33
CA LEU A 19 -4.83 3.27 -24.78
C LEU A 19 -3.49 3.94 -25.10
N GLY A 20 -3.19 5.10 -24.48
CA GLY A 20 -1.90 5.76 -24.65
C GLY A 20 -0.73 4.87 -24.21
N TRP A 21 -0.90 4.11 -23.13
CA TRP A 21 0.11 3.17 -22.68
C TRP A 21 0.29 1.96 -23.62
N LEU A 22 -0.80 1.43 -24.19
CA LEU A 22 -0.74 0.37 -25.21
C LEU A 22 -0.11 0.87 -26.51
N VAL A 23 -0.39 2.10 -26.93
CA VAL A 23 0.27 2.74 -28.09
C VAL A 23 1.77 2.90 -27.83
N LEU A 24 2.16 3.35 -26.62
CA LEU A 24 3.56 3.44 -26.23
C LEU A 24 4.25 2.07 -26.22
N ILE A 25 3.56 0.99 -25.81
CA ILE A 25 4.08 -0.37 -25.88
C ILE A 25 4.21 -0.83 -27.34
N ALA A 26 3.21 -0.56 -28.18
CA ALA A 26 3.26 -0.89 -29.60
C ALA A 26 4.43 -0.19 -30.31
N SER A 27 4.71 1.08 -29.96
CA SER A 27 5.85 1.82 -30.51
C SER A 27 7.21 1.21 -30.12
N MET A 28 7.27 0.36 -29.09
CA MET A 28 8.51 -0.35 -28.78
C MET A 28 8.86 -1.42 -29.81
N PHE A 29 7.86 -1.99 -30.47
CA PHE A 29 8.04 -3.02 -31.51
C PHE A 29 8.14 -2.39 -32.89
N TYR A 30 7.37 -1.33 -33.15
CA TYR A 30 7.33 -0.68 -34.45
C TYR A 30 7.24 0.84 -34.30
N ASP A 31 8.30 1.54 -34.73
CA ASP A 31 8.37 3.00 -34.67
C ASP A 31 9.18 3.55 -35.85
N PRO A 32 8.50 3.89 -36.95
CA PRO A 32 9.15 4.41 -38.16
C PRO A 32 9.38 5.93 -38.13
N ILE A 33 8.84 6.65 -37.14
CA ILE A 33 8.77 8.12 -37.16
C ILE A 33 9.68 8.74 -36.11
N SER A 34 9.68 8.22 -34.88
CA SER A 34 10.27 8.98 -33.77
C SER A 34 11.79 9.07 -33.82
N ALA A 35 12.46 8.10 -34.45
CA ALA A 35 13.91 8.15 -34.68
C ALA A 35 14.32 9.34 -35.57
N LYS A 36 13.45 9.80 -36.47
CA LYS A 36 13.70 11.00 -37.28
C LYS A 36 13.61 12.29 -36.45
N LEU A 37 12.80 12.29 -35.39
CA LEU A 37 12.63 13.45 -34.50
C LEU A 37 13.82 13.65 -33.56
N THR A 38 14.69 12.65 -33.44
CA THR A 38 15.93 12.69 -32.63
C THR A 38 17.19 12.88 -33.46
N GLU A 39 17.05 13.08 -34.78
CA GLU A 39 18.16 13.47 -35.65
C GLU A 39 18.73 14.85 -35.25
N PRO A 40 20.03 15.10 -35.47
CA PRO A 40 20.62 16.41 -35.23
C PRO A 40 19.81 17.52 -35.92
N ASN A 41 19.65 18.66 -35.25
CA ASN A 41 18.84 19.82 -35.70
C ASN A 41 17.31 19.65 -35.68
N TYR A 42 16.77 18.51 -35.19
CA TYR A 42 15.33 18.36 -34.90
C TYR A 42 15.00 18.54 -33.41
N LEU A 43 13.71 18.68 -33.10
CA LEU A 43 13.17 19.08 -31.78
C LEU A 43 13.72 18.29 -30.57
N PHE A 44 14.06 17.00 -30.74
CA PHE A 44 14.57 16.14 -29.67
C PHE A 44 16.00 15.64 -29.93
N GLY A 45 16.65 16.11 -30.99
CA GLY A 45 18.02 15.75 -31.35
C GLY A 45 19.05 16.68 -30.74
N ALA A 46 20.32 16.35 -30.94
CA ALA A 46 21.42 17.21 -30.54
C ALA A 46 21.45 18.50 -31.38
N SER A 47 21.84 19.62 -30.77
CA SER A 47 21.98 20.91 -31.46
C SER A 47 23.19 20.97 -32.40
N ASP A 48 24.11 19.99 -32.31
CA ASP A 48 25.29 19.87 -33.18
C ASP A 48 25.37 18.41 -33.69
N ALA A 49 25.61 18.25 -34.99
CA ALA A 49 25.78 16.95 -35.64
C ALA A 49 27.08 16.24 -35.21
N ASN A 50 28.07 16.99 -34.72
CA ASN A 50 29.32 16.45 -34.16
C ASN A 50 29.24 16.26 -32.63
N ALA A 51 28.06 16.43 -32.03
CA ALA A 51 27.90 16.21 -30.60
C ALA A 51 28.24 14.75 -30.27
N CYS A 52 29.16 14.58 -29.32
CA CYS A 52 29.51 13.28 -28.76
C CYS A 52 29.24 13.26 -27.27
N PHE A 53 29.05 12.05 -26.73
CA PHE A 53 29.03 11.81 -25.31
C PHE A 53 30.29 11.07 -24.90
N GLU A 54 30.85 11.47 -23.76
CA GLU A 54 31.98 10.78 -23.17
C GLU A 54 31.50 9.49 -22.49
N PHE A 55 32.10 8.37 -22.85
CA PHE A 55 31.84 7.06 -22.26
C PHE A 55 33.17 6.34 -22.06
N GLN A 56 33.52 6.07 -20.81
CA GLN A 56 34.76 5.37 -20.46
C GLN A 56 36.04 6.02 -21.02
N GLY A 57 36.06 7.36 -21.06
CA GLY A 57 37.17 8.16 -21.59
C GLY A 57 37.18 8.32 -23.12
N GLU A 58 36.21 7.72 -23.83
CA GLU A 58 36.06 7.83 -25.28
C GLU A 58 34.87 8.70 -25.65
N CYS A 59 35.03 9.57 -26.65
CA CYS A 59 33.96 10.37 -27.22
C CYS A 59 33.22 9.53 -28.28
N ARG A 60 31.96 9.16 -28.00
CA ARG A 60 31.10 8.38 -28.92
C ARG A 60 30.03 9.28 -29.52
N GLN A 61 29.79 9.14 -30.81
CA GLN A 61 28.78 9.94 -31.52
C GLN A 61 27.37 9.60 -31.03
N LEU A 62 26.50 10.61 -30.96
CA LEU A 62 25.09 10.42 -30.68
C LEU A 62 24.38 9.89 -31.94
N THR A 63 23.82 8.68 -31.86
CA THR A 63 22.97 8.13 -32.89
C THR A 63 21.50 8.49 -32.66
N PRO A 64 20.70 8.70 -33.72
CA PRO A 64 19.25 8.88 -33.57
C PRO A 64 18.62 7.62 -32.95
N TYR A 65 17.69 7.83 -32.01
CA TYR A 65 17.05 6.74 -31.26
C TYR A 65 15.53 6.93 -31.17
N PRO A 66 14.76 5.82 -31.07
CA PRO A 66 13.32 5.88 -30.84
C PRO A 66 12.96 6.46 -29.46
N LEU A 67 11.96 7.33 -29.39
CA LEU A 67 11.57 8.05 -28.17
C LEU A 67 10.85 7.18 -27.14
N GLY A 68 10.31 6.02 -27.51
CA GLY A 68 9.45 5.22 -26.65
C GLY A 68 10.03 4.95 -25.25
N ALA A 69 11.23 4.37 -25.18
CA ALA A 69 11.88 4.08 -23.90
C ALA A 69 12.18 5.35 -23.08
N ARG A 70 12.55 6.44 -23.76
CA ARG A 70 12.82 7.74 -23.13
C ARG A 70 11.54 8.38 -22.56
N ILE A 71 10.40 8.27 -23.24
CA ILE A 71 9.10 8.73 -22.74
C ILE A 71 8.69 7.91 -21.51
N PHE A 72 8.80 6.58 -21.58
CA PHE A 72 8.42 5.72 -20.46
C PHE A 72 9.26 6.01 -19.21
N TRP A 73 10.58 5.98 -19.33
CA TRP A 73 11.48 6.13 -18.19
C TRP A 73 11.71 7.58 -17.76
N GLY A 74 11.70 8.51 -18.70
CA GLY A 74 12.02 9.93 -18.46
C GLY A 74 10.80 10.82 -18.24
N MET A 75 9.59 10.36 -18.55
CA MET A 75 8.35 11.13 -18.33
C MET A 75 7.32 10.34 -17.52
N VAL A 76 6.90 9.15 -17.96
CA VAL A 76 5.80 8.40 -17.32
C VAL A 76 6.14 8.02 -15.87
N VAL A 77 7.32 7.43 -15.64
CA VAL A 77 7.74 7.04 -14.28
C VAL A 77 7.94 8.26 -13.37
N PRO A 78 8.69 9.31 -13.74
CA PRO A 78 8.75 10.56 -12.95
C PRO A 78 7.40 11.17 -12.61
N LEU A 79 6.50 11.28 -13.60
CA LEU A 79 5.16 11.85 -13.39
C LEU A 79 4.34 11.02 -12.40
N SER A 80 4.51 9.69 -12.41
CA SER A 80 3.87 8.82 -11.42
C SER A 80 4.34 9.12 -10.00
N ILE A 81 5.64 9.40 -9.79
CA ILE A 81 6.21 9.70 -8.48
C ILE A 81 5.74 11.07 -7.97
N ILE A 82 5.71 12.08 -8.84
CA ILE A 82 5.15 13.40 -8.52
C ILE A 82 3.66 13.27 -8.15
N THR A 83 2.90 12.49 -8.92
CA THR A 83 1.48 12.22 -8.65
C THR A 83 1.28 11.55 -7.29
N LEU A 84 2.14 10.58 -6.95
CA LEU A 84 2.09 9.88 -5.66
C LEU A 84 2.37 10.80 -4.47
N LEU A 85 3.35 11.70 -4.58
CA LEU A 85 3.67 12.66 -3.52
C LEU A 85 2.56 13.70 -3.35
N VAL A 86 2.10 14.29 -4.45
CA VAL A 86 1.15 15.41 -4.44
C VAL A 86 -0.27 14.93 -4.17
N PHE A 87 -0.77 13.98 -4.95
CA PHE A 87 -2.17 13.57 -4.89
C PHE A 87 -2.38 12.28 -4.09
N GLY A 88 -1.30 11.61 -3.68
CA GLY A 88 -1.37 10.40 -2.88
C GLY A 88 -1.80 9.17 -3.67
N HIS A 89 -1.91 8.05 -2.94
CA HIS A 89 -2.36 6.79 -3.50
C HIS A 89 -3.80 6.85 -4.05
N GLU A 90 -4.64 7.76 -3.52
CA GLU A 90 -6.05 7.87 -3.90
C GLU A 90 -6.20 8.21 -5.39
N ALA A 91 -5.40 9.14 -5.89
CA ALA A 91 -5.40 9.51 -7.30
C ALA A 91 -4.71 8.43 -8.12
N TRP A 92 -3.52 8.00 -7.70
CA TRP A 92 -2.72 7.01 -8.42
C TRP A 92 -3.48 5.72 -8.69
N ARG A 93 -4.10 5.12 -7.68
CA ARG A 93 -4.86 3.86 -7.84
C ARG A 93 -6.19 4.02 -8.56
N ARG A 94 -6.63 5.25 -8.85
CA ARG A 94 -7.80 5.53 -9.70
C ARG A 94 -7.43 5.76 -11.16
N ILE A 95 -6.21 6.22 -11.45
CA ILE A 95 -5.76 6.47 -12.83
C ILE A 95 -4.79 5.41 -13.38
N CYS A 96 -4.20 4.58 -12.50
CA CYS A 96 -3.18 3.60 -12.88
C CYS A 96 -3.71 2.58 -13.91
N PRO A 97 -3.11 2.50 -15.12
CA PRO A 97 -3.51 1.54 -16.15
C PRO A 97 -3.43 0.09 -15.69
N LEU A 98 -2.39 -0.29 -14.94
CA LEU A 98 -2.26 -1.65 -14.39
C LEU A 98 -3.39 -2.00 -13.42
N SER A 99 -3.80 -1.06 -12.57
CA SER A 99 -4.93 -1.28 -11.67
C SER A 99 -6.26 -1.40 -12.43
N PHE A 100 -6.37 -0.75 -13.58
CA PHE A 100 -7.54 -0.87 -14.45
C PHE A 100 -7.56 -2.22 -15.17
N MET A 101 -6.45 -2.59 -15.82
CA MET A 101 -6.31 -3.89 -16.50
C MET A 101 -6.50 -5.07 -15.55
N SER A 102 -5.99 -4.99 -14.32
CA SER A 102 -6.20 -6.05 -13.31
C SER A 102 -7.67 -6.25 -12.92
N GLN A 103 -8.56 -5.32 -13.27
CA GLN A 103 -10.00 -5.42 -12.99
C GLN A 103 -10.82 -5.88 -14.20
N ILE A 104 -10.20 -6.11 -15.37
CA ILE A 104 -10.91 -6.64 -16.55
C ILE A 104 -11.62 -7.97 -16.25
N PRO A 105 -11.00 -8.96 -15.59
CA PRO A 105 -11.69 -10.22 -15.27
C PRO A 105 -12.96 -10.03 -14.43
N ARG A 106 -12.98 -8.99 -13.58
CA ARG A 106 -14.17 -8.60 -12.82
C ARG A 106 -15.26 -8.03 -13.72
N ALA A 107 -14.88 -7.11 -14.60
CA ALA A 107 -15.82 -6.46 -15.53
C ALA A 107 -16.47 -7.49 -16.48
N LEU A 108 -15.73 -8.54 -16.85
CA LEU A 108 -16.22 -9.67 -17.66
C LEU A 108 -16.98 -10.73 -16.86
N GLY A 109 -17.06 -10.62 -15.52
CA GLY A 109 -17.72 -11.62 -14.67
C GLY A 109 -16.92 -12.91 -14.45
N TRP A 110 -15.67 -12.97 -14.90
CA TRP A 110 -14.78 -14.15 -14.79
C TRP A 110 -13.95 -14.19 -13.50
N GLN A 111 -13.99 -13.14 -12.69
CA GLN A 111 -13.19 -13.05 -11.48
C GLN A 111 -13.56 -14.13 -10.46
N ARG A 112 -12.56 -14.91 -10.03
CA ARG A 112 -12.71 -15.80 -8.88
C ARG A 112 -12.82 -14.96 -7.61
N LYS A 113 -13.83 -15.22 -6.79
CA LYS A 113 -14.08 -14.51 -5.52
C LYS A 113 -13.12 -14.93 -4.38
N ARG A 114 -11.92 -15.42 -4.70
CA ARG A 114 -10.95 -15.89 -3.71
C ARG A 114 -10.24 -14.71 -3.06
N LEU A 115 -10.19 -14.68 -1.73
CA LEU A 115 -9.39 -13.73 -0.96
C LEU A 115 -8.07 -14.38 -0.52
N VAL A 116 -7.05 -13.54 -0.31
CA VAL A 116 -5.79 -13.99 0.28
C VAL A 116 -6.03 -14.25 1.77
N LYS A 117 -5.76 -15.48 2.24
CA LYS A 117 -5.90 -15.87 3.65
C LYS A 117 -4.88 -15.13 4.53
N GLU A 118 -5.27 -14.68 5.72
CA GLU A 118 -4.37 -13.94 6.63
C GLU A 118 -3.16 -14.78 7.09
N ASN A 119 -3.34 -16.09 7.27
CA ASN A 119 -2.25 -17.01 7.62
C ASN A 119 -1.38 -17.44 6.43
N SER A 120 -1.68 -17.00 5.22
CA SER A 120 -0.88 -17.41 4.06
C SER A 120 0.52 -16.79 4.10
N TRP A 121 1.50 -17.51 3.54
CA TRP A 121 2.84 -16.97 3.30
C TRP A 121 2.79 -15.63 2.56
N LEU A 122 1.90 -15.54 1.57
CA LEU A 122 1.70 -14.32 0.78
C LEU A 122 1.26 -13.16 1.68
N HIS A 123 0.32 -13.36 2.61
CA HIS A 123 -0.11 -12.30 3.50
C HIS A 123 1.01 -11.80 4.42
N ARG A 124 1.80 -12.71 4.98
CA ARG A 124 2.90 -12.37 5.90
C ARG A 124 4.07 -11.70 5.17
N ASN A 125 4.40 -12.15 3.96
CA ASN A 125 5.63 -11.78 3.26
C ASN A 125 5.42 -10.88 2.03
N HIS A 126 4.21 -10.40 1.76
CA HIS A 126 3.92 -9.57 0.57
C HIS A 126 4.79 -8.33 0.46
N SER A 127 5.14 -7.69 1.57
CA SER A 127 5.94 -6.46 1.56
C SER A 127 7.37 -6.76 1.09
N SER A 128 7.96 -7.85 1.59
CA SER A 128 9.26 -8.36 1.14
C SER A 128 9.21 -8.85 -0.32
N LEU A 129 8.12 -9.51 -0.72
CA LEU A 129 7.91 -9.91 -2.12
C LEU A 129 7.87 -8.69 -3.04
N GLN A 130 7.08 -7.67 -2.70
CA GLN A 130 6.98 -6.43 -3.46
C GLN A 130 8.33 -5.71 -3.56
N MET A 131 9.08 -5.67 -2.46
CA MET A 131 10.44 -5.10 -2.45
C MET A 131 11.39 -5.92 -3.33
N GLY A 132 11.33 -7.25 -3.26
CA GLY A 132 12.13 -8.14 -4.11
C GLY A 132 11.80 -7.98 -5.60
N LEU A 133 10.51 -7.84 -5.95
CA LEU A 133 10.07 -7.57 -7.31
C LEU A 133 10.51 -6.18 -7.81
N LEU A 134 10.48 -5.17 -6.94
CA LEU A 134 11.03 -3.85 -7.25
C LEU A 134 12.54 -3.93 -7.50
N PHE A 135 13.29 -4.59 -6.60
CA PHE A 135 14.73 -4.79 -6.73
C PHE A 135 15.06 -5.52 -8.04
N LEU A 136 14.38 -6.64 -8.32
CA LEU A 136 14.54 -7.39 -9.55
C LEU A 136 14.22 -6.54 -10.78
N GLY A 137 13.13 -5.77 -10.74
CA GLY A 137 12.75 -4.84 -11.81
C GLY A 137 13.81 -3.77 -12.07
N LEU A 138 14.46 -3.22 -11.03
CA LEU A 138 15.56 -2.25 -11.19
C LEU A 138 16.82 -2.89 -11.77
N ASN A 139 17.14 -4.13 -11.39
CA ASN A 139 18.23 -4.88 -12.03
C ASN A 139 17.93 -5.14 -13.51
N ILE A 140 16.71 -5.62 -13.83
CA ILE A 140 16.27 -5.85 -15.20
C ILE A 140 16.34 -4.54 -16.02
N ARG A 141 15.95 -3.42 -15.40
CA ARG A 141 16.06 -2.09 -16.00
C ARG A 141 17.50 -1.73 -16.38
N LEU A 142 18.44 -1.84 -15.46
CA LEU A 142 19.83 -1.47 -15.71
C LEU A 142 20.56 -2.44 -16.66
N LEU A 143 20.17 -3.72 -16.66
CA LEU A 143 20.83 -4.77 -17.44
C LEU A 143 20.26 -4.94 -18.84
N PHE A 144 18.93 -4.84 -19.01
CA PHE A 144 18.25 -5.25 -20.24
C PHE A 144 17.39 -4.14 -20.85
N VAL A 145 16.36 -3.68 -20.13
CA VAL A 145 15.27 -2.91 -20.74
C VAL A 145 15.55 -1.40 -20.90
N ASN A 146 16.74 -0.93 -20.51
CA ASN A 146 17.17 0.45 -20.77
C ASN A 146 17.77 0.65 -22.17
N SER A 147 18.38 -0.37 -22.79
CA SER A 147 18.95 -0.27 -24.16
C SER A 147 18.13 -0.94 -25.25
N ASP A 148 17.23 -1.85 -24.86
CA ASP A 148 16.47 -2.63 -25.83
C ASP A 148 14.98 -2.33 -25.67
N ARG A 149 14.45 -1.63 -26.68
CA ARG A 149 13.04 -1.28 -26.76
C ARG A 149 12.15 -2.52 -26.82
N VAL A 150 12.53 -3.55 -27.56
CA VAL A 150 11.72 -4.76 -27.73
C VAL A 150 11.61 -5.50 -26.41
N LEU A 151 12.73 -5.64 -25.69
CA LEU A 151 12.72 -6.21 -24.34
C LEU A 151 11.88 -5.40 -23.37
N LEU A 152 11.91 -4.06 -23.44
CA LEU A 152 11.03 -3.21 -22.65
C LEU A 152 9.55 -3.48 -22.97
N GLY A 153 9.19 -3.56 -24.26
CA GLY A 153 7.84 -3.89 -24.70
C GLY A 153 7.36 -5.23 -24.15
N ILE A 154 8.19 -6.29 -24.28
CA ILE A 154 7.90 -7.62 -23.74
C ILE A 154 7.73 -7.57 -22.21
N PHE A 155 8.64 -6.90 -21.50
CA PHE A 155 8.57 -6.75 -20.05
C PHE A 155 7.26 -6.08 -19.58
N LEU A 156 6.82 -5.03 -20.28
CA LEU A 156 5.56 -4.34 -19.97
C LEU A 156 4.34 -5.23 -20.26
N LEU A 157 4.33 -5.97 -21.38
CA LEU A 157 3.25 -6.91 -21.71
C LEU A 157 3.16 -8.05 -20.69
N LEU A 158 4.28 -8.63 -20.28
CA LEU A 158 4.32 -9.66 -19.22
C LEU A 158 3.81 -9.11 -17.88
N THR A 159 4.09 -7.85 -17.57
CA THR A 159 3.59 -7.19 -16.36
C THR A 159 2.06 -7.00 -16.42
N ILE A 160 1.53 -6.60 -17.58
CA ILE A 160 0.08 -6.49 -17.81
C ILE A 160 -0.60 -7.86 -17.68
N LEU A 161 -0.04 -8.89 -18.33
CA LEU A 161 -0.56 -10.25 -18.27
C LEU A 161 -0.58 -10.79 -16.83
N SER A 162 0.47 -10.51 -16.06
CA SER A 162 0.56 -10.88 -14.65
C SER A 162 -0.52 -10.17 -13.83
N ALA A 163 -0.75 -8.88 -14.05
CA ALA A 163 -1.78 -8.10 -13.38
C ALA A 163 -3.20 -8.62 -13.66
N ILE A 164 -3.49 -8.96 -14.92
CA ILE A 164 -4.77 -9.57 -15.34
C ILE A 164 -4.93 -10.95 -14.71
N THR A 165 -3.89 -11.78 -14.74
CA THR A 165 -3.90 -13.12 -14.14
C THR A 165 -4.22 -13.08 -12.65
N ILE A 166 -3.57 -12.18 -11.89
CA ILE A 166 -3.88 -12.01 -10.46
C ILE A 166 -5.30 -11.48 -10.25
N GLY A 167 -5.77 -10.57 -11.10
CA GLY A 167 -7.15 -10.08 -11.09
C GLY A 167 -8.21 -11.14 -11.38
N PHE A 168 -7.87 -12.13 -12.20
CA PHE A 168 -8.70 -13.30 -12.47
C PHE A 168 -8.74 -14.27 -11.28
N LEU A 169 -7.58 -14.49 -10.64
CA LEU A 169 -7.45 -15.46 -9.54
C LEU A 169 -7.98 -14.96 -8.18
N TYR A 170 -7.89 -13.66 -7.90
CA TYR A 170 -8.21 -13.08 -6.60
C TYR A 170 -9.17 -11.89 -6.69
N GLY A 171 -9.95 -11.69 -5.63
CA GLY A 171 -10.91 -10.59 -5.48
C GLY A 171 -10.26 -9.22 -5.27
N GLY A 172 -10.95 -8.15 -5.70
CA GLY A 172 -10.58 -6.76 -5.41
C GLY A 172 -9.24 -6.33 -6.03
N LYS A 173 -8.57 -5.35 -5.40
CA LYS A 173 -7.25 -4.83 -5.84
C LYS A 173 -6.08 -5.65 -5.29
N THR A 174 -6.14 -6.99 -5.40
CA THR A 174 -5.11 -7.89 -4.85
C THR A 174 -3.75 -7.68 -5.52
N TRP A 175 -3.71 -7.45 -6.84
CA TRP A 175 -2.47 -7.06 -7.55
C TRP A 175 -1.77 -5.88 -6.87
N CYS A 176 -2.49 -4.79 -6.66
CA CYS A 176 -1.93 -3.55 -6.08
C CYS A 176 -1.48 -3.73 -4.62
N ASN A 177 -2.14 -4.59 -3.86
CA ASN A 177 -1.87 -4.76 -2.42
C ASN A 177 -0.81 -5.84 -2.12
N TYR A 178 -0.63 -6.85 -2.97
CA TYR A 178 0.26 -7.99 -2.69
C TYR A 178 1.41 -8.21 -3.70
N PHE A 179 1.25 -7.82 -4.97
CA PHE A 179 2.19 -8.23 -6.03
C PHE A 179 2.85 -7.08 -6.78
N CYS A 180 2.19 -5.92 -6.86
CA CYS A 180 2.67 -4.81 -7.69
C CYS A 180 4.08 -4.34 -7.26
N PRO A 181 5.09 -4.36 -8.16
CA PRO A 181 6.45 -3.91 -7.84
C PRO A 181 6.52 -2.40 -7.57
N MET A 182 5.51 -1.63 -7.96
CA MET A 182 5.42 -0.20 -7.66
C MET A 182 4.77 0.08 -6.28
N ALA A 183 4.21 -0.93 -5.61
CA ALA A 183 3.58 -0.74 -4.30
C ALA A 183 4.54 -0.25 -3.20
N PRO A 184 5.82 -0.66 -3.13
CA PRO A 184 6.80 -0.08 -2.21
C PRO A 184 6.97 1.42 -2.44
N VAL A 185 7.11 1.83 -3.70
CA VAL A 185 7.27 3.24 -4.10
C VAL A 185 6.01 4.05 -3.77
N GLN A 186 4.83 3.46 -4.02
CA GLN A 186 3.54 4.04 -3.64
C GLN A 186 3.45 4.27 -2.13
N LYS A 187 3.86 3.29 -1.32
CA LYS A 187 3.86 3.43 0.15
C LYS A 187 4.79 4.57 0.57
N ILE A 188 6.01 4.60 0.08
CA ILE A 188 7.03 5.57 0.49
C ILE A 188 6.59 7.02 0.21
N TYR A 189 6.05 7.28 -0.98
CA TYR A 189 5.69 8.65 -1.39
C TYR A 189 4.25 9.06 -1.02
N SER A 190 3.38 8.14 -0.62
CA SER A 190 1.98 8.45 -0.31
C SER A 190 1.55 8.17 1.13
N GLU A 191 2.37 7.52 1.96
CA GLU A 191 2.08 7.32 3.38
C GLU A 191 2.74 8.42 4.26
N PRO A 192 2.06 8.89 5.34
CA PRO A 192 0.70 8.53 5.74
C PRO A 192 -0.39 9.15 4.86
N SER A 193 -0.09 10.25 4.16
CA SER A 193 -0.98 10.85 3.17
C SER A 193 -0.19 11.65 2.12
N GLY A 194 -0.76 11.79 0.92
CA GLY A 194 -0.25 12.74 -0.07
C GLY A 194 -0.50 14.20 0.35
N LEU A 195 0.15 15.16 -0.33
CA LEU A 195 0.00 16.58 -0.01
C LEU A 195 -1.46 17.04 -0.07
N LEU A 196 -2.20 16.59 -1.07
CA LEU A 196 -3.63 16.89 -1.33
C LEU A 196 -4.55 15.69 -1.09
N GLY A 197 -4.07 14.66 -0.37
CA GLY A 197 -4.84 13.44 -0.09
C GLY A 197 -6.03 13.69 0.84
N SER A 198 -7.15 13.00 0.60
CA SER A 198 -8.34 13.11 1.43
C SER A 198 -8.22 12.37 2.77
N VAL A 199 -9.03 12.81 3.73
CA VAL A 199 -9.11 12.26 5.08
C VAL A 199 -10.26 11.25 5.13
N ALA A 200 -9.95 9.96 5.22
CA ALA A 200 -10.93 8.89 5.12
C ALA A 200 -11.73 8.68 6.43
N HIS A 201 -11.06 8.76 7.58
CA HIS A 201 -11.67 8.51 8.90
C HIS A 201 -12.69 9.55 9.35
N THR A 202 -12.78 10.69 8.66
CA THR A 202 -13.80 11.72 8.91
C THR A 202 -14.99 11.61 7.95
N ALA A 203 -14.94 10.71 6.96
CA ALA A 203 -15.97 10.61 5.93
C ALA A 203 -17.28 10.00 6.47
N PRO A 204 -18.46 10.37 5.93
CA PRO A 204 -19.76 9.84 6.39
C PRO A 204 -19.84 8.31 6.39
N PRO A 205 -20.69 7.70 7.23
CA PRO A 205 -20.80 6.25 7.32
C PRO A 205 -21.19 5.63 5.97
N MET A 206 -20.59 4.47 5.67
CA MET A 206 -20.79 3.72 4.42
C MET A 206 -20.51 4.51 3.13
N SER A 207 -19.80 5.63 3.23
CA SER A 207 -19.38 6.41 2.05
C SER A 207 -18.17 5.78 1.36
N ILE A 208 -17.99 6.13 0.09
CA ILE A 208 -16.84 5.70 -0.70
C ILE A 208 -15.68 6.65 -0.42
N THR A 209 -14.63 6.15 0.21
CA THR A 209 -13.41 6.90 0.53
C THR A 209 -12.28 6.61 -0.46
N GLN A 210 -11.33 7.55 -0.55
CA GLN A 210 -10.03 7.40 -1.24
C GLN A 210 -10.12 6.60 -2.57
N SER A 211 -9.36 5.50 -2.69
CA SER A 211 -9.31 4.64 -3.87
C SER A 211 -10.11 3.33 -3.71
N MET A 212 -11.13 3.30 -2.86
CA MET A 212 -12.02 2.15 -2.70
C MET A 212 -12.52 1.63 -4.04
N CYS A 213 -12.73 0.31 -4.14
CA CYS A 213 -13.31 -0.29 -5.34
C CYS A 213 -14.77 0.15 -5.48
N ARG A 214 -15.19 0.58 -6.67
CA ARG A 214 -16.52 1.14 -6.95
C ARG A 214 -17.23 0.35 -8.03
N THR A 215 -18.56 0.40 -8.01
CA THR A 215 -19.42 -0.01 -9.12
C THR A 215 -20.52 1.02 -9.30
N VAL A 216 -21.07 1.10 -10.50
CA VAL A 216 -22.21 1.97 -10.80
C VAL A 216 -23.44 1.06 -10.92
N ASP A 217 -24.50 1.40 -10.19
CA ASP A 217 -25.79 0.69 -10.28
C ASP A 217 -26.56 1.07 -11.55
N LYS A 218 -27.64 0.35 -11.87
CA LYS A 218 -28.53 0.63 -13.02
C LYS A 218 -29.06 2.08 -13.02
N ASN A 219 -29.20 2.67 -11.83
CA ASN A 219 -29.67 4.04 -11.64
C ASN A 219 -28.55 5.09 -11.76
N GLY A 220 -27.33 4.71 -12.14
CA GLY A 220 -26.19 5.62 -12.25
C GLY A 220 -25.54 6.01 -10.92
N GLN A 221 -26.01 5.48 -9.79
CA GLN A 221 -25.45 5.77 -8.47
C GLN A 221 -24.22 4.91 -8.17
N GLU A 222 -23.18 5.51 -7.60
CA GLU A 222 -21.98 4.80 -7.17
C GLU A 222 -22.22 4.04 -5.87
N LYS A 223 -21.81 2.76 -5.87
CA LYS A 223 -21.82 1.91 -4.68
C LYS A 223 -20.43 1.34 -4.41
N SER A 224 -20.12 1.17 -3.14
CA SER A 224 -18.91 0.46 -2.73
C SER A 224 -18.97 -0.98 -3.24
N ALA A 225 -17.93 -1.37 -3.95
CA ALA A 225 -17.75 -2.71 -4.47
C ALA A 225 -16.46 -3.33 -3.89
N CYS A 226 -16.03 -2.80 -2.74
CA CYS A 226 -14.81 -3.16 -2.03
C CYS A 226 -15.01 -4.47 -1.27
N VAL A 227 -14.15 -5.45 -1.57
CA VAL A 227 -14.13 -6.74 -0.87
C VAL A 227 -13.16 -6.78 0.30
N ALA A 228 -12.50 -5.65 0.61
CA ALA A 228 -11.44 -5.56 1.62
C ALA A 228 -10.39 -6.70 1.48
N CYS A 229 -9.78 -6.81 0.31
CA CYS A 229 -8.81 -7.87 0.01
C CYS A 229 -7.56 -7.88 0.91
N LYS A 230 -7.39 -6.85 1.74
CA LYS A 230 -6.38 -6.73 2.79
C LYS A 230 -6.97 -5.96 3.96
N SER A 231 -6.63 -6.32 5.20
CA SER A 231 -7.06 -5.60 6.42
C SER A 231 -5.85 -5.24 7.32
N PRO A 232 -5.62 -3.95 7.62
CA PRO A 232 -6.30 -2.75 7.10
C PRO A 232 -5.95 -2.48 5.62
N CYS A 233 -6.96 -2.08 4.85
CA CYS A 233 -6.80 -1.76 3.43
C CYS A 233 -6.38 -0.30 3.22
N MET A 234 -5.28 -0.08 2.51
CA MET A 234 -4.84 1.28 2.13
C MET A 234 -5.88 2.01 1.25
N ASP A 235 -6.65 1.28 0.44
CA ASP A 235 -7.68 1.89 -0.43
C ASP A 235 -8.90 2.42 0.34
N ILE A 236 -9.13 1.94 1.57
CA ILE A 236 -10.22 2.39 2.45
C ILE A 236 -9.72 3.57 3.28
N ASP A 237 -8.61 3.36 3.98
CA ASP A 237 -7.96 4.37 4.79
C ASP A 237 -6.44 4.13 4.83
N ALA A 238 -5.70 4.93 4.08
CA ALA A 238 -4.24 4.86 4.06
C ALA A 238 -3.58 5.22 5.40
N GLN A 239 -4.14 6.15 6.19
CA GLN A 239 -3.57 6.47 7.50
C GLN A 239 -3.77 5.30 8.46
N ASN A 240 -4.95 4.69 8.46
CA ASN A 240 -5.20 3.47 9.24
C ASN A 240 -4.22 2.37 8.85
N SER A 241 -4.03 2.14 7.54
CA SER A 241 -3.09 1.12 7.05
C SER A 241 -1.64 1.44 7.43
N TYR A 242 -1.26 2.71 7.43
CA TYR A 242 0.08 3.14 7.82
C TYR A 242 0.34 2.93 9.31
N TRP A 243 -0.49 3.50 10.20
CA TRP A 243 -0.26 3.49 11.65
C TRP A 243 -0.28 2.08 12.23
N ASN A 244 -1.11 1.18 11.71
CA ASN A 244 -1.15 -0.22 12.14
C ASN A 244 0.10 -1.01 11.76
N ASN A 245 0.77 -0.65 10.66
CA ASN A 245 1.88 -1.42 10.13
C ASN A 245 3.25 -0.76 10.38
N ILE A 246 3.30 0.46 10.91
CA ILE A 246 4.52 1.28 11.04
C ILE A 246 5.64 0.60 11.86
N GLN A 247 5.29 -0.24 12.83
CA GLN A 247 6.26 -0.93 13.70
C GLN A 247 6.79 -2.25 13.12
N GLN A 248 6.26 -2.71 11.99
CA GLN A 248 6.70 -3.95 11.37
C GLN A 248 8.13 -3.81 10.82
N SER A 249 8.91 -4.89 10.90
CA SER A 249 10.33 -4.88 10.51
C SER A 249 10.54 -4.66 9.01
N ASP A 250 9.62 -5.13 8.18
CA ASP A 250 9.59 -4.93 6.73
C ASP A 250 9.51 -3.43 6.36
N ARG A 251 8.84 -2.60 7.19
CA ARG A 251 8.77 -1.15 6.98
C ARG A 251 10.13 -0.47 7.12
N LYS A 252 11.00 -0.96 7.99
CA LYS A 252 12.36 -0.41 8.12
C LYS A 252 13.17 -0.68 6.85
N LEU A 253 13.09 -1.90 6.31
CA LEU A 253 13.71 -2.24 5.04
C LEU A 253 13.13 -1.38 3.90
N LEU A 254 11.80 -1.18 3.91
CA LEU A 254 11.10 -0.34 2.93
C LEU A 254 11.65 1.09 2.90
N TYR A 255 11.63 1.82 4.00
CA TYR A 255 12.00 3.24 4.00
C TYR A 255 13.51 3.45 3.97
N TYR A 256 14.30 2.72 4.78
CA TYR A 256 15.74 2.93 4.84
C TYR A 256 16.47 2.31 3.64
N GLY A 257 16.05 1.13 3.20
CA GLY A 257 16.66 0.44 2.05
C GLY A 257 16.34 1.12 0.72
N TYR A 258 15.12 1.66 0.55
CA TYR A 258 14.75 2.33 -0.70
C TYR A 258 15.56 3.58 -0.99
N LEU A 259 15.96 4.35 0.03
CA LEU A 259 16.87 5.48 -0.17
C LEU A 259 18.18 5.01 -0.84
N GLY A 260 18.72 3.88 -0.39
CA GLY A 260 19.91 3.27 -1.00
C GLY A 260 19.65 2.67 -2.37
N LEU A 261 18.43 2.18 -2.66
CA LEU A 261 18.05 1.80 -4.03
C LEU A 261 18.07 3.00 -4.97
N VAL A 262 17.55 4.16 -4.54
CA VAL A 262 17.59 5.40 -5.34
C VAL A 262 19.03 5.82 -5.58
N ILE A 263 19.85 5.89 -4.53
CA ILE A 263 21.27 6.25 -4.63
C ILE A 263 22.00 5.28 -5.56
N GLY A 264 21.90 3.98 -5.30
CA GLY A 264 22.59 2.95 -6.06
C GLY A 264 22.17 2.90 -7.53
N PHE A 265 20.87 3.11 -7.81
CA PHE A 265 20.36 3.14 -9.18
C PHE A 265 21.01 4.26 -10.01
N TYR A 266 21.09 5.48 -9.47
CA TYR A 266 21.68 6.62 -10.19
C TYR A 266 23.21 6.61 -10.14
N LEU A 267 23.81 6.23 -9.02
CA LEU A 267 25.25 6.08 -8.87
C LEU A 267 25.83 5.07 -9.86
N TYR A 268 25.08 4.01 -10.17
CA TYR A 268 25.53 3.00 -11.13
C TYR A 268 25.81 3.58 -12.53
N PHE A 269 25.05 4.58 -12.98
CA PHE A 269 25.33 5.23 -14.28
C PHE A 269 26.69 5.92 -14.29
N TRP A 270 27.08 6.54 -13.18
CA TRP A 270 28.41 7.13 -13.01
C TRP A 270 29.48 6.03 -12.92
N LEU A 271 29.26 4.99 -12.10
CA LEU A 271 30.19 3.87 -11.96
C LEU A 271 30.40 3.11 -13.27
N TYR A 272 29.42 3.11 -14.19
CA TYR A 272 29.51 2.42 -15.47
C TYR A 272 30.21 3.26 -16.56
N SER A 273 29.94 4.56 -16.59
CA SER A 273 30.41 5.46 -17.67
C SER A 273 31.65 6.28 -17.30
N GLY A 274 31.95 6.45 -16.01
CA GLY A 274 33.02 7.31 -15.49
C GLY A 274 32.65 8.79 -15.33
N ASN A 275 31.45 9.22 -15.76
CA ASN A 275 31.03 10.62 -15.68
C ASN A 275 29.52 10.79 -15.45
N TRP A 276 29.10 11.97 -15.00
CA TRP A 276 27.68 12.29 -14.77
C TRP A 276 26.96 12.72 -16.05
N ARG A 277 27.70 13.05 -17.11
CA ARG A 277 27.16 13.50 -18.40
C ARG A 277 26.40 12.38 -19.12
N PHE A 278 26.79 11.13 -18.91
CA PHE A 278 26.08 9.97 -19.43
C PHE A 278 24.61 9.91 -18.95
N LEU A 279 24.39 10.18 -17.66
CA LEU A 279 23.05 10.27 -17.09
C LEU A 279 22.35 11.56 -17.53
N SER A 280 23.04 12.70 -17.57
CA SER A 280 22.37 13.97 -17.92
C SER A 280 22.05 14.13 -19.41
N GLY A 281 22.80 13.47 -20.28
CA GLY A 281 22.61 13.51 -21.73
C GLY A 281 21.45 12.65 -22.24
N GLY A 282 20.88 11.77 -21.41
CA GLY A 282 19.80 10.89 -21.88
C GLY A 282 20.26 9.66 -22.66
N VAL A 283 21.57 9.39 -22.70
CA VAL A 283 22.22 8.49 -23.66
C VAL A 283 22.39 7.06 -23.10
N TRP A 284 21.52 6.65 -22.18
CA TRP A 284 21.56 5.32 -21.55
C TRP A 284 21.05 4.18 -22.45
N ASN A 285 20.51 4.52 -23.62
CA ASN A 285 19.92 3.60 -24.59
C ASN A 285 20.92 3.15 -25.70
N GLU A 286 22.06 3.83 -25.84
CA GLU A 286 22.94 3.71 -27.02
C GLU A 286 23.98 2.56 -26.96
N THR A 287 24.04 1.83 -25.85
CA THR A 287 24.96 0.70 -25.71
C THR A 287 24.17 -0.60 -25.81
N ASN A 288 24.54 -1.50 -26.72
CA ASN A 288 23.99 -2.85 -26.81
C ASN A 288 24.27 -3.62 -25.50
N HIS A 289 23.38 -3.48 -24.50
CA HIS A 289 23.63 -4.03 -23.16
C HIS A 289 23.67 -5.56 -23.17
N LEU A 290 22.94 -6.22 -24.07
CA LEU A 290 22.92 -7.68 -24.22
C LEU A 290 24.30 -8.25 -24.57
N ALA A 291 24.99 -7.63 -25.52
CA ALA A 291 26.34 -8.05 -25.93
C ALA A 291 27.40 -7.72 -24.88
N THR A 292 27.09 -6.78 -23.97
CA THR A 292 28.04 -6.26 -22.96
C THR A 292 27.74 -6.76 -21.54
N LEU A 293 26.82 -7.72 -21.35
CA LEU A 293 26.46 -8.25 -20.03
C LEU A 293 27.65 -8.84 -19.26
N LEU A 294 28.56 -9.50 -19.96
CA LEU A 294 29.78 -10.10 -19.39
C LEU A 294 30.98 -9.15 -19.40
N SER A 295 30.84 -7.98 -20.04
CA SER A 295 31.89 -6.97 -20.05
C SER A 295 32.04 -6.29 -18.68
N PRO A 296 33.18 -5.63 -18.42
CA PRO A 296 33.40 -4.83 -17.21
C PRO A 296 32.24 -3.87 -16.90
N GLY A 297 31.62 -4.05 -15.74
CA GLY A 297 30.46 -3.29 -15.28
C GLY A 297 30.82 -2.03 -14.49
N PHE A 298 32.10 -1.82 -14.18
CA PHE A 298 32.61 -0.66 -13.46
C PHE A 298 33.78 -0.02 -14.20
N TYR A 299 33.81 1.30 -14.20
CA TYR A 299 34.85 2.13 -14.78
C TYR A 299 35.16 3.28 -13.82
N THR A 300 36.35 3.27 -13.22
CA THR A 300 36.78 4.27 -12.23
C THR A 300 38.24 4.65 -12.44
N ASN A 301 38.58 5.93 -12.33
CA ASN A 301 39.96 6.43 -12.48
C ASN A 301 40.64 6.00 -13.78
N GLY A 302 39.92 6.02 -14.90
CA GLY A 302 40.45 5.65 -16.21
C GLY A 302 40.65 4.15 -16.42
N ARG A 303 40.19 3.28 -15.50
CA ARG A 303 40.37 1.82 -15.56
C ARG A 303 39.04 1.09 -15.44
N ALA A 304 38.83 0.12 -16.33
CA ALA A 304 37.72 -0.82 -16.25
C ALA A 304 38.05 -1.93 -15.23
N ILE A 305 37.14 -2.17 -14.28
CA ILE A 305 37.30 -3.23 -13.28
C ILE A 305 36.64 -4.50 -13.83
N PRO A 306 37.32 -5.67 -13.83
CA PRO A 306 36.86 -6.91 -14.48
C PRO A 306 35.74 -7.62 -13.69
N ILE A 307 34.75 -6.90 -13.20
CA ILE A 307 33.53 -7.45 -12.62
C ILE A 307 32.44 -7.35 -13.69
N PRO A 308 31.87 -8.47 -14.16
CA PRO A 308 30.81 -8.45 -15.17
C PRO A 308 29.63 -7.58 -14.76
N LYS A 309 29.03 -6.89 -15.73
CA LYS A 309 27.84 -6.05 -15.53
C LYS A 309 26.72 -6.77 -14.76
N LEU A 310 26.51 -8.05 -15.09
CA LEU A 310 25.54 -8.94 -14.44
C LEU A 310 25.66 -8.99 -12.92
N PHE A 311 26.89 -8.87 -12.38
CA PHE A 311 27.15 -8.84 -10.94
C PHE A 311 27.34 -7.43 -10.41
N ALA A 312 27.92 -6.53 -11.20
CA ALA A 312 28.16 -5.13 -10.82
C ALA A 312 26.87 -4.40 -10.43
N VAL A 313 25.79 -4.59 -11.21
CA VAL A 313 24.48 -3.98 -10.94
C VAL A 313 23.88 -4.41 -9.60
N PRO A 314 23.61 -5.71 -9.35
CA PRO A 314 23.03 -6.15 -8.09
C PRO A 314 23.95 -5.86 -6.91
N LEU A 315 25.27 -5.94 -7.08
CA LEU A 315 26.23 -5.59 -6.03
C LEU A 315 26.11 -4.11 -5.63
N THR A 316 26.03 -3.20 -6.61
CA THR A 316 25.87 -1.76 -6.35
C THR A 316 24.56 -1.47 -5.62
N LEU A 317 23.45 -2.02 -6.11
CA LEU A 317 22.14 -1.82 -5.50
C LEU A 317 22.07 -2.40 -4.09
N THR A 318 22.61 -3.60 -3.88
CA THR A 318 22.64 -4.28 -2.57
C THR A 318 23.53 -3.53 -1.59
N PHE A 319 24.71 -3.12 -2.02
CA PHE A 319 25.64 -2.35 -1.20
C PHE A 319 25.01 -1.03 -0.75
N CYS A 320 24.50 -0.22 -1.69
CA CYS A 320 23.89 1.07 -1.35
C CYS A 320 22.67 0.90 -0.43
N SER A 321 21.79 -0.07 -0.73
CA SER A 321 20.61 -0.36 0.10
C SER A 321 20.98 -0.87 1.49
N GLY A 322 21.99 -1.75 1.58
CA GLY A 322 22.51 -2.27 2.84
C GLY A 322 23.13 -1.17 3.70
N THR A 323 23.91 -0.28 3.08
CA THR A 323 24.52 0.87 3.76
C THR A 323 23.48 1.85 4.29
N THR A 324 22.50 2.27 3.48
CA THR A 324 21.46 3.18 3.97
C THR A 324 20.55 2.52 5.00
N TYR A 325 20.30 1.21 4.88
CA TYR A 325 19.59 0.44 5.89
C TYR A 325 20.34 0.40 7.23
N ALA A 326 21.65 0.12 7.21
CA ALA A 326 22.50 0.13 8.40
C ALA A 326 22.56 1.53 9.05
N ILE A 327 22.71 2.59 8.23
CA ILE A 327 22.68 3.98 8.69
C ILE A 327 21.31 4.30 9.32
N GLY A 328 20.20 3.93 8.67
CA GLY A 328 18.86 4.13 9.21
C GLY A 328 18.65 3.46 10.56
N LEU A 329 19.10 2.21 10.71
CA LEU A 329 19.06 1.49 12.00
C LEU A 329 19.95 2.15 13.07
N TRP A 330 21.12 2.67 12.68
CA TRP A 330 22.02 3.37 13.60
C TRP A 330 21.41 4.71 14.07
N ILE A 331 20.87 5.51 13.15
CA ILE A 331 20.16 6.77 13.46
C ILE A 331 18.96 6.47 14.36
N GLU A 332 18.18 5.44 14.05
CA GLU A 332 17.02 5.03 14.84
C GLU A 332 17.39 4.71 16.28
N LYS A 333 18.38 3.83 16.49
CA LYS A 333 18.85 3.45 17.83
C LYS A 333 19.39 4.65 18.60
N THR A 334 20.13 5.53 17.92
CA THR A 334 20.71 6.73 18.52
C THR A 334 19.62 7.73 18.93
N TYR A 335 18.66 7.97 18.04
CA TYR A 335 17.54 8.87 18.30
C TYR A 335 16.63 8.33 19.42
N GLN A 336 16.37 7.02 19.48
CA GLN A 336 15.63 6.42 20.59
C GLN A 336 16.36 6.56 21.94
N ARG A 337 17.69 6.39 21.97
CA ARG A 337 18.50 6.60 23.18
C ARG A 337 18.46 8.06 23.64
N TYR A 338 18.60 9.00 22.70
CA TYR A 338 18.53 10.42 23.01
C TYR A 338 17.12 10.83 23.45
N ASN A 339 16.08 10.27 22.81
CA ASN A 339 14.68 10.55 23.13
C ASN A 339 14.33 10.23 24.59
N LYS A 340 14.93 9.18 25.17
CA LYS A 340 14.76 8.82 26.59
C LYS A 340 15.30 9.87 27.58
N ARG A 341 16.13 10.81 27.13
CA ARG A 341 16.70 11.88 27.97
C ARG A 341 15.77 13.10 28.09
N PHE A 342 14.73 13.20 27.26
CA PHE A 342 13.78 14.30 27.36
C PHE A 342 12.76 14.06 28.47
N LYS A 343 12.27 15.15 29.08
CA LYS A 343 11.19 15.12 30.09
C LYS A 343 9.91 14.45 29.55
N HIS A 344 9.58 14.69 28.28
CA HIS A 344 8.46 14.08 27.59
C HIS A 344 8.99 13.32 26.36
N PRO A 345 9.38 12.04 26.53
CA PRO A 345 9.89 11.24 25.43
C PRO A 345 8.79 10.97 24.40
N LEU A 346 9.12 11.06 23.12
CA LEU A 346 8.21 10.71 22.05
C LEU A 346 7.89 9.20 22.06
N PRO A 347 6.66 8.78 21.76
CA PRO A 347 6.35 7.37 21.54
C PRO A 347 7.20 6.77 20.42
N VAL A 348 7.55 5.48 20.53
CA VAL A 348 8.37 4.77 19.52
C VAL A 348 7.74 4.84 18.12
N VAL A 349 6.41 4.81 18.04
CA VAL A 349 5.65 4.99 16.79
C VAL A 349 5.97 6.34 16.14
N GLN A 350 6.02 7.41 16.93
CA GLN A 350 6.31 8.76 16.44
C GLN A 350 7.77 8.91 16.00
N VAL A 351 8.68 8.20 16.68
CA VAL A 351 10.10 8.12 16.27
C VAL A 351 10.21 7.51 14.87
N TYR A 352 9.60 6.36 14.63
CA TYR A 352 9.61 5.73 13.30
C TYR A 352 8.99 6.63 12.24
N HIS A 353 7.87 7.28 12.56
CA HIS A 353 7.20 8.19 11.65
C HIS A 353 8.11 9.33 11.18
N ARG A 354 8.77 10.03 12.11
CA ARG A 354 9.69 11.14 11.76
C ARG A 354 10.84 10.68 10.90
N LEU A 355 11.44 9.52 11.19
CA LEU A 355 12.52 8.97 10.38
C LEU A 355 12.05 8.59 8.99
N PHE A 356 10.91 7.92 8.86
CA PHE A 356 10.35 7.54 7.56
C PHE A 356 10.04 8.76 6.69
N VAL A 357 9.48 9.82 7.27
CA VAL A 357 9.21 11.07 6.57
C VAL A 357 10.50 11.75 6.07
N ILE A 358 11.57 11.78 6.88
CA ILE A 358 12.89 12.31 6.45
C ILE A 358 13.47 11.47 5.31
N PHE A 359 13.45 10.15 5.43
CA PHE A 359 13.97 9.25 4.40
C PHE A 359 13.19 9.37 3.08
N THR A 360 11.86 9.50 3.14
CA THR A 360 11.03 9.78 1.97
C THR A 360 11.41 11.12 1.34
N PHE A 361 11.55 12.18 2.15
CA PHE A 361 11.94 13.50 1.65
C PHE A 361 13.30 13.46 0.95
N ALA A 362 14.30 12.81 1.56
CA ALA A 362 15.62 12.63 0.96
C ALA A 362 15.54 11.82 -0.35
N ALA A 363 14.81 10.70 -0.35
CA ALA A 363 14.65 9.85 -1.53
C ALA A 363 13.98 10.59 -2.68
N PHE A 364 12.92 11.36 -2.40
CA PHE A 364 12.21 12.14 -3.41
C PHE A 364 13.14 13.18 -4.05
N ASN A 365 13.84 13.97 -3.24
CA ASN A 365 14.72 15.02 -3.74
C ASN A 365 15.89 14.44 -4.53
N LEU A 366 16.53 13.36 -4.04
CA LEU A 366 17.60 12.68 -4.79
C LEU A 366 17.10 12.16 -6.14
N LEU A 367 15.93 11.51 -6.15
CA LEU A 367 15.33 11.02 -7.39
C LEU A 367 15.00 12.16 -8.35
N PHE A 368 14.48 13.28 -7.84
CA PHE A 368 14.18 14.44 -8.66
C PHE A 368 15.45 15.03 -9.28
N PHE A 369 16.48 15.29 -8.49
CA PHE A 369 17.71 15.93 -8.97
C PHE A 369 18.58 15.02 -9.85
N LEU A 370 18.69 13.73 -9.51
CA LEU A 370 19.52 12.78 -10.26
C LEU A 370 18.77 12.17 -11.46
N GLY A 371 17.44 12.06 -11.39
CA GLY A 371 16.64 11.38 -12.40
C GLY A 371 15.79 12.29 -13.27
N VAL A 372 15.00 13.18 -12.65
CA VAL A 372 13.99 13.98 -13.36
C VAL A 372 14.61 15.22 -13.98
N ARG A 373 15.36 16.00 -13.20
CA ARG A 373 15.98 17.24 -13.70
C ARG A 373 16.79 17.03 -14.98
N PRO A 374 17.61 15.96 -15.11
CA PRO A 374 18.37 15.76 -16.34
C PRO A 374 17.49 15.36 -17.54
N THR A 375 16.33 14.74 -17.32
CA THR A 375 15.39 14.44 -18.43
C THR A 375 14.66 15.67 -18.94
N LEU A 376 14.68 16.79 -18.20
CA LEU A 376 14.08 18.07 -18.59
C LEU A 376 14.98 18.91 -19.51
N GLY A 377 16.13 18.38 -19.97
CA GLY A 377 17.10 19.11 -20.79
C GLY A 377 16.55 19.71 -22.10
N TRP A 378 15.42 19.21 -22.60
CA TRP A 378 14.71 19.72 -23.79
C TRP A 378 13.86 20.97 -23.52
N LEU A 379 13.65 21.34 -22.26
CA LEU A 379 12.93 22.56 -21.88
C LEU A 379 13.90 23.75 -21.74
N PRO A 380 13.43 24.99 -21.90
CA PRO A 380 14.24 26.18 -21.63
C PRO A 380 14.77 26.18 -20.18
N PRO A 381 15.99 26.72 -19.92
CA PRO A 381 16.60 26.69 -18.59
C PRO A 381 15.71 27.30 -17.48
N VAL A 382 14.96 28.35 -17.81
CA VAL A 382 14.00 28.98 -16.87
C VAL A 382 12.93 28.00 -16.43
N VAL A 383 12.36 27.22 -17.35
CA VAL A 383 11.32 26.23 -17.06
C VAL A 383 11.89 25.08 -16.23
N GLN A 384 13.10 24.61 -16.56
CA GLN A 384 13.79 23.59 -15.76
C GLN A 384 14.00 24.05 -14.31
N GLN A 385 14.40 25.31 -14.11
CA GLN A 385 14.61 25.90 -12.80
C GLN A 385 13.29 26.05 -12.03
N LEU A 386 12.22 26.52 -12.69
CA LEU A 386 10.89 26.62 -12.09
C LEU A 386 10.35 25.25 -11.64
N LEU A 387 10.47 24.22 -12.47
CA LEU A 387 10.08 22.85 -12.11
C LEU A 387 10.93 22.32 -10.95
N SER A 388 12.22 22.65 -10.91
CA SER A 388 13.10 22.26 -9.81
C SER A 388 12.70 22.90 -8.48
N TRP A 389 12.43 24.21 -8.48
CA TRP A 389 11.91 24.91 -7.31
C TRP A 389 10.53 24.39 -6.89
N GLY A 390 9.65 24.12 -7.86
CA GLY A 390 8.33 23.54 -7.61
C GLY A 390 8.41 22.17 -6.93
N ALA A 391 9.34 21.31 -7.34
CA ALA A 391 9.54 20.00 -6.74
C ALA A 391 10.08 20.09 -5.30
N VAL A 392 11.05 20.98 -5.05
CA VAL A 392 11.57 21.24 -3.69
C VAL A 392 10.49 21.81 -2.79
N LEU A 393 9.69 22.76 -3.29
CA LEU A 393 8.57 23.33 -2.54
C LEU A 393 7.52 22.26 -2.22
N ALA A 394 7.12 21.45 -3.20
CA ALA A 394 6.15 20.38 -3.00
C ALA A 394 6.63 19.34 -1.97
N SER A 395 7.90 18.93 -2.04
CA SER A 395 8.49 17.99 -1.08
C SER A 395 8.64 18.58 0.31
N SER A 396 8.96 19.88 0.41
CA SER A 396 9.07 20.60 1.69
C SER A 396 7.71 20.80 2.36
N LEU A 397 6.67 21.16 1.59
CA LEU A 397 5.30 21.24 2.08
C LEU A 397 4.77 19.88 2.52
N TRP A 398 5.08 18.82 1.75
CA TRP A 398 4.74 17.45 2.13
C TRP A 398 5.45 17.03 3.43
N LEU A 399 6.74 17.35 3.57
CA LEU A 399 7.53 17.12 4.78
C LEU A 399 6.89 17.85 5.97
N PHE A 400 6.61 19.15 5.85
CA PHE A 400 6.01 19.96 6.92
C PHE A 400 4.66 19.40 7.38
N LYS A 401 3.77 19.10 6.43
CA LYS A 401 2.44 18.51 6.70
C LYS A 401 2.56 17.19 7.45
N ASN A 402 3.39 16.28 6.97
CA ASN A 402 3.49 14.94 7.56
C ASN A 402 4.30 14.96 8.86
N TRP A 403 5.29 15.83 9.01
CA TRP A 403 6.09 15.96 10.23
C TRP A 403 5.26 16.23 11.49
N GLN A 404 4.19 17.02 11.35
CA GLN A 404 3.28 17.36 12.44
C GLN A 404 2.26 16.25 12.74
N ARG A 405 2.12 15.26 11.86
CA ARG A 405 1.11 14.21 12.02
C ARG A 405 1.55 13.20 13.08
N SER A 406 0.60 12.72 13.88
CA SER A 406 0.83 11.66 14.87
C SER A 406 -0.25 10.58 14.86
N ALA A 407 0.11 9.40 15.36
CA ALA A 407 -0.83 8.29 15.54
C ALA A 407 -1.95 8.64 16.53
N GLU A 408 -1.62 9.42 17.57
CA GLU A 408 -2.59 9.89 18.57
C GLU A 408 -3.60 10.86 17.96
N GLN A 409 -3.13 11.83 17.17
CA GLN A 409 -4.01 12.77 16.48
C GLN A 409 -4.97 12.04 15.54
N TYR A 410 -4.47 11.05 14.80
CA TYR A 410 -5.32 10.20 13.96
C TYR A 410 -6.37 9.43 14.77
N ALA A 411 -5.97 8.81 15.89
CA ALA A 411 -6.90 8.07 16.74
C ALA A 411 -7.99 8.97 17.32
N LYS A 412 -7.64 10.14 17.84
CA LYS A 412 -8.58 11.15 18.37
C LYS A 412 -9.56 11.65 17.31
N GLU A 413 -9.07 11.99 16.11
CA GLU A 413 -9.93 12.43 15.03
C GLU A 413 -10.93 11.34 14.60
N ARG A 414 -10.48 10.08 14.50
CA ARG A 414 -11.34 8.94 14.15
C ARG A 414 -12.37 8.68 15.24
N ASP A 415 -11.92 8.51 16.48
CA ASP A 415 -12.75 8.13 17.61
C ASP A 415 -13.74 9.24 17.94
N GLY A 416 -13.31 10.50 17.90
CA GLY A 416 -14.20 11.66 18.06
C GLY A 416 -15.30 11.69 17.00
N GLN A 417 -15.00 11.41 15.72
CA GLN A 417 -16.04 11.39 14.68
C GLN A 417 -17.03 10.23 14.86
N LEU A 418 -16.55 9.04 15.24
CA LEU A 418 -17.43 7.90 15.53
C LEU A 418 -18.29 8.17 16.77
N LEU A 419 -17.68 8.67 17.84
CA LEU A 419 -18.37 9.03 19.08
C LEU A 419 -19.44 10.10 18.83
N ARG A 420 -19.12 11.15 18.07
CA ARG A 420 -20.07 12.22 17.72
C ARG A 420 -21.32 11.67 17.05
N ARG A 421 -21.16 10.76 16.10
CA ARG A 421 -22.29 10.13 15.39
C ARG A 421 -23.15 9.31 16.32
N GLN A 422 -22.55 8.61 17.27
CA GLN A 422 -23.31 7.79 18.21
C GLN A 422 -23.99 8.64 19.28
N LEU A 423 -23.37 9.74 19.72
CA LEU A 423 -24.01 10.71 20.61
C LEU A 423 -25.21 11.39 19.92
N ASN A 424 -25.10 11.78 18.65
CA ASN A 424 -26.22 12.34 17.88
C ASN A 424 -27.41 11.38 17.72
N LYS A 425 -27.21 10.06 17.89
CA LYS A 425 -28.29 9.06 17.84
C LYS A 425 -29.03 8.92 19.17
N LEU A 426 -28.47 9.45 20.26
CA LEU A 426 -29.13 9.44 21.55
C LEU A 426 -30.16 10.58 21.59
N ALA A 427 -31.34 10.29 22.12
CA ALA A 427 -32.40 11.26 22.34
C ALA A 427 -32.13 12.11 23.61
N ILE A 428 -30.91 12.65 23.72
CA ILE A 428 -30.51 13.54 24.81
C ILE A 428 -30.37 14.94 24.21
N ASP A 429 -30.98 15.94 24.84
CA ASP A 429 -30.84 17.33 24.41
C ASP A 429 -29.52 17.91 24.93
N PHE A 430 -28.48 17.84 24.09
CA PHE A 430 -27.15 18.32 24.43
C PHE A 430 -27.04 19.85 24.45
N SER A 431 -28.03 20.58 23.93
CA SER A 431 -28.01 22.05 23.85
C SER A 431 -27.92 22.71 25.23
N GLN A 432 -28.54 22.08 26.25
CA GLN A 432 -28.52 22.54 27.64
C GLN A 432 -27.14 22.45 28.29
N PHE A 433 -26.30 21.50 27.85
CA PHE A 433 -24.97 21.24 28.42
C PHE A 433 -23.84 21.91 27.63
N LEU A 434 -24.12 22.42 26.44
CA LEU A 434 -23.15 23.00 25.52
C LEU A 434 -23.32 24.51 25.33
N GLU A 435 -24.04 25.18 26.24
CA GLU A 435 -24.29 26.62 26.21
C GLU A 435 -24.80 27.10 24.83
N GLY A 436 -25.67 26.31 24.19
CA GLY A 436 -26.22 26.62 22.86
C GLY A 436 -25.33 26.24 21.66
N ARG A 437 -24.13 25.66 21.86
CA ARG A 437 -23.31 25.09 20.77
C ARG A 437 -23.81 23.71 20.39
N SER A 438 -23.83 23.39 19.09
CA SER A 438 -24.14 22.04 18.62
C SER A 438 -22.93 21.10 18.77
N LEU A 439 -23.19 19.79 18.87
CA LEU A 439 -22.14 18.74 18.89
C LEU A 439 -21.22 18.78 17.66
N GLU A 440 -21.69 19.37 16.56
CA GLU A 440 -20.96 19.52 15.31
C GLU A 440 -19.81 20.52 15.41
N ASN A 441 -19.94 21.52 16.29
CA ASN A 441 -18.98 22.61 16.47
C ASN A 441 -17.85 22.27 17.45
N LEU A 442 -17.93 21.14 18.15
CA LEU A 442 -16.90 20.72 19.11
C LEU A 442 -15.66 20.21 18.36
N ASN A 443 -14.48 20.39 18.93
CA ASN A 443 -13.28 19.67 18.46
C ASN A 443 -13.25 18.23 19.03
N PRO A 444 -12.36 17.34 18.57
CA PRO A 444 -12.24 15.99 19.13
C PRO A 444 -11.97 15.96 20.65
N ASP A 445 -11.06 16.78 21.16
CA ASP A 445 -10.72 16.86 22.59
C ASP A 445 -11.92 17.33 23.45
N GLU A 446 -12.67 18.33 22.99
CA GLU A 446 -13.89 18.82 23.64
C GLU A 446 -14.98 17.73 23.66
N LEU A 447 -15.10 16.95 22.58
CA LEU A 447 -16.05 15.85 22.49
C LEU A 447 -15.67 14.69 23.43
N HIS A 448 -14.38 14.38 23.54
CA HIS A 448 -13.88 13.37 24.47
C HIS A 448 -14.06 13.83 25.93
N ALA A 449 -13.84 15.12 26.23
CA ALA A 449 -14.13 15.69 27.54
C ALA A 449 -15.62 15.64 27.88
N LEU A 450 -16.48 15.95 26.90
CA LEU A 450 -17.93 15.87 27.03
C LEU A 450 -18.38 14.47 27.44
N ALA A 451 -17.88 13.42 26.79
CA ALA A 451 -18.21 12.03 27.12
C ALA A 451 -17.79 11.62 28.55
N LYS A 452 -16.78 12.28 29.13
CA LYS A 452 -16.30 12.01 30.49
C LYS A 452 -17.14 12.71 31.56
N VAL A 453 -17.68 13.89 31.25
CA VAL A 453 -18.28 14.81 32.24
C VAL A 453 -19.80 14.84 32.17
N LEU A 454 -20.41 14.24 31.14
CA LEU A 454 -21.84 14.33 30.88
C LEU A 454 -22.71 13.85 32.08
N PRO A 455 -23.47 14.75 32.72
CA PRO A 455 -24.38 14.38 33.80
C PRO A 455 -25.49 13.46 33.25
N GLY A 456 -25.77 12.35 33.94
CA GLY A 456 -26.80 11.37 33.51
C GLY A 456 -26.34 10.33 32.48
N PHE A 457 -25.09 10.37 32.02
CA PHE A 457 -24.52 9.36 31.12
C PHE A 457 -24.11 8.11 31.90
N THR A 458 -25.11 7.30 32.23
CA THR A 458 -24.96 6.03 32.95
C THR A 458 -24.01 5.09 32.21
N HIS A 459 -23.44 4.13 32.93
CA HIS A 459 -22.55 3.12 32.35
C HIS A 459 -23.21 2.35 31.19
N GLN A 460 -24.53 2.10 31.27
CA GLN A 460 -25.30 1.48 30.21
C GLN A 460 -25.34 2.31 28.91
N TYR A 461 -25.48 3.64 28.99
CA TYR A 461 -25.40 4.51 27.82
C TYR A 461 -23.99 4.54 27.20
N ARG A 462 -22.94 4.51 28.04
CA ARG A 462 -21.54 4.40 27.57
C ARG A 462 -21.30 3.12 26.80
N LEU A 463 -21.78 1.99 27.32
CA LEU A 463 -21.72 0.70 26.64
C LEU A 463 -22.52 0.70 25.33
N GLN A 464 -23.71 1.31 25.30
CA GLN A 464 -24.52 1.41 24.10
C GLN A 464 -23.81 2.24 23.01
N VAL A 465 -23.27 3.40 23.37
CA VAL A 465 -22.50 4.26 22.45
C VAL A 465 -21.27 3.52 21.94
N TYR A 466 -20.55 2.84 22.83
CA TYR A 466 -19.39 2.05 22.46
C TYR A 466 -19.71 0.89 21.52
N ALA A 467 -20.81 0.16 21.77
CA ALA A 467 -21.32 -0.87 20.88
C ALA A 467 -21.66 -0.30 19.50
N GLY A 468 -22.27 0.90 19.45
CA GLY A 468 -22.54 1.62 18.22
C GLY A 468 -21.26 2.00 17.46
N VAL A 469 -20.21 2.45 18.16
CA VAL A 469 -18.89 2.77 17.57
C VAL A 469 -18.24 1.52 16.99
N LEU A 470 -18.21 0.42 17.76
CA LEU A 470 -17.64 -0.85 17.30
C LEU A 470 -18.36 -1.40 16.08
N LYS A 471 -19.70 -1.43 16.12
CA LYS A 471 -20.54 -1.86 15.00
C LYS A 471 -20.21 -1.06 13.74
N GLU A 472 -20.21 0.27 13.83
CA GLU A 472 -19.94 1.14 12.69
C GLU A 472 -18.53 0.94 12.13
N ALA A 473 -17.52 0.79 12.98
CA ALA A 473 -16.14 0.55 12.54
C ALA A 473 -15.95 -0.81 11.85
N LEU A 474 -16.65 -1.85 12.31
CA LEU A 474 -16.66 -3.17 11.69
C LEU A 474 -17.42 -3.15 10.35
N GLU A 475 -18.58 -2.48 10.29
CA GLU A 475 -19.35 -2.29 9.04
C GLU A 475 -18.54 -1.55 7.97
N GLN A 476 -17.79 -0.53 8.37
CA GLN A 476 -16.89 0.22 7.49
C GLN A 476 -15.61 -0.54 7.13
N ARG A 477 -15.37 -1.70 7.75
CA ARG A 477 -14.14 -2.49 7.61
C ARG A 477 -12.87 -1.69 7.93
N SER A 478 -13.02 -0.65 8.76
CA SER A 478 -11.92 0.15 9.28
C SER A 478 -11.29 -0.51 10.53
N ALA A 479 -12.06 -1.37 11.22
CA ALA A 479 -11.59 -2.23 12.29
C ALA A 479 -11.77 -3.72 11.96
N SER A 480 -11.06 -4.58 12.69
CA SER A 480 -11.32 -6.02 12.74
C SER A 480 -11.52 -6.46 14.20
N PRO A 481 -12.30 -7.53 14.46
CA PRO A 481 -12.55 -7.99 15.84
C PRO A 481 -11.27 -8.32 16.60
N ALA A 482 -10.30 -8.96 15.95
CA ALA A 482 -9.01 -9.30 16.57
C ALA A 482 -8.17 -8.08 16.98
N ARG A 483 -8.38 -6.91 16.36
CA ARG A 483 -7.59 -5.69 16.60
C ARG A 483 -8.37 -4.58 17.32
N SER A 484 -9.69 -4.69 17.43
CA SER A 484 -10.57 -3.65 17.98
C SER A 484 -10.22 -3.30 19.43
N LEU A 485 -9.81 -4.28 20.24
CA LEU A 485 -9.44 -4.07 21.63
C LEU A 485 -8.32 -3.03 21.79
N LYS A 486 -7.26 -3.17 20.99
CA LYS A 486 -6.11 -2.26 20.99
C LYS A 486 -6.42 -0.97 20.22
N MET A 487 -7.15 -1.08 19.11
CA MET A 487 -7.48 0.06 18.26
C MET A 487 -8.31 1.13 18.98
N PHE A 488 -9.25 0.73 19.82
CA PHE A 488 -10.14 1.62 20.58
C PHE A 488 -9.73 1.79 22.04
N GLN A 489 -8.46 1.54 22.39
CA GLN A 489 -8.00 1.61 23.78
C GLN A 489 -8.24 2.99 24.42
N SER A 490 -7.94 4.09 23.72
CA SER A 490 -8.17 5.46 24.24
C SER A 490 -9.65 5.69 24.55
N LEU A 491 -10.51 5.43 23.56
CA LEU A 491 -11.96 5.59 23.71
C LEU A 491 -12.53 4.72 24.84
N ARG A 492 -12.05 3.48 24.99
CA ARG A 492 -12.47 2.61 26.09
C ARG A 492 -12.07 3.18 27.45
N GLN A 493 -10.83 3.65 27.59
CA GLN A 493 -10.36 4.26 28.85
C GLN A 493 -11.16 5.52 29.19
N GLU A 494 -11.50 6.33 28.20
CA GLU A 494 -12.31 7.55 28.39
C GLU A 494 -13.76 7.24 28.77
N LEU A 495 -14.37 6.22 28.17
CA LEU A 495 -15.73 5.77 28.50
C LEU A 495 -15.78 4.92 29.79
N GLY A 496 -14.63 4.55 30.35
CA GLY A 496 -14.54 3.66 31.52
C GLY A 496 -14.93 2.21 31.20
N ILE A 497 -14.66 1.74 29.98
CA ILE A 497 -15.00 0.40 29.50
C ILE A 497 -13.80 -0.54 29.65
N ASN A 498 -13.98 -1.61 30.41
CA ASN A 498 -12.93 -2.59 30.66
C ASN A 498 -12.78 -3.60 29.50
N ASP A 499 -11.75 -4.46 29.58
CA ASP A 499 -11.49 -5.46 28.53
C ASP A 499 -12.61 -6.52 28.44
N GLN A 500 -13.23 -6.92 29.56
CA GLN A 500 -14.32 -7.91 29.56
C GLN A 500 -15.58 -7.35 28.89
N GLU A 501 -15.94 -6.11 29.21
CA GLU A 501 -17.06 -5.40 28.61
C GLU A 501 -16.88 -5.22 27.10
N HIS A 502 -15.65 -4.98 26.64
CA HIS A 502 -15.34 -4.96 25.20
C HIS A 502 -15.72 -6.27 24.52
N TRP A 503 -15.33 -7.40 25.10
CA TRP A 503 -15.63 -8.73 24.55
C TRP A 503 -17.13 -9.04 24.61
N GLN A 504 -17.80 -8.72 25.71
CA GLN A 504 -19.25 -8.87 25.83
C GLN A 504 -20.02 -8.09 24.75
N VAL A 505 -19.57 -6.87 24.44
CA VAL A 505 -20.14 -6.05 23.36
C VAL A 505 -19.90 -6.71 22.00
N LEU A 506 -18.71 -7.23 21.73
CA LEU A 506 -18.43 -7.96 20.50
C LEU A 506 -19.29 -9.22 20.35
N ASP A 507 -19.46 -9.99 21.42
CA ASP A 507 -20.27 -11.20 21.43
C ASP A 507 -21.74 -10.87 21.13
N LYS A 508 -22.27 -9.84 21.78
CA LYS A 508 -23.61 -9.32 21.52
C LYS A 508 -23.77 -8.88 20.07
N LEU A 509 -22.83 -8.11 19.53
CA LEU A 509 -22.86 -7.68 18.13
C LEU A 509 -22.77 -8.86 17.15
N CYS A 510 -22.04 -9.92 17.50
CA CYS A 510 -21.93 -11.12 16.67
C CYS A 510 -23.27 -11.87 16.59
N LEU A 511 -24.04 -11.90 17.68
CA LEU A 511 -25.36 -12.50 17.73
C LEU A 511 -26.42 -11.65 17.02
N GLU A 512 -26.41 -10.34 17.26
CA GLU A 512 -27.42 -9.40 16.71
C GLU A 512 -27.18 -9.09 15.23
N HIS A 513 -25.92 -9.05 14.80
CA HIS A 513 -25.52 -8.62 13.45
C HIS A 513 -24.51 -9.58 12.81
N PRO A 514 -24.87 -10.86 12.59
CA PRO A 514 -23.95 -11.87 12.05
C PRO A 514 -23.41 -11.49 10.66
N ASN A 515 -24.14 -10.67 9.91
CA ASN A 515 -23.74 -10.15 8.59
C ASN A 515 -22.50 -9.25 8.62
N VAL A 516 -22.27 -8.54 9.72
CA VAL A 516 -21.09 -7.67 9.91
C VAL A 516 -19.83 -8.52 10.12
N PHE A 517 -20.00 -9.67 10.76
CA PHE A 517 -18.91 -10.60 11.05
C PHE A 517 -18.68 -11.60 9.90
N THR A 518 -19.67 -11.91 9.06
CA THR A 518 -19.53 -12.92 7.98
C THR A 518 -18.48 -12.55 6.93
N SER A 519 -18.29 -11.25 6.66
CA SER A 519 -17.19 -10.79 5.80
C SER A 519 -15.81 -10.99 6.42
N HIS A 520 -15.71 -10.98 7.76
CA HIS A 520 -14.50 -11.34 8.49
C HIS A 520 -14.37 -12.87 8.63
N LEU A 521 -15.50 -13.60 8.74
CA LEU A 521 -15.54 -15.06 8.89
C LEU A 521 -15.05 -15.81 7.63
N GLN A 522 -15.20 -15.23 6.44
CA GLN A 522 -14.58 -15.77 5.21
C GLN A 522 -13.04 -15.68 5.19
N GLN A 523 -12.42 -15.01 6.18
CA GLN A 523 -10.97 -14.81 6.29
C GLN A 523 -10.31 -15.63 7.42
N VAL A 524 -11.07 -16.50 8.12
CA VAL A 524 -10.70 -17.04 9.44
C VAL A 524 -9.55 -18.06 9.46
N SER A 525 -8.70 -17.90 10.48
CA SER A 525 -7.51 -18.67 10.89
C SER A 525 -7.86 -19.78 11.93
N GLU A 526 -6.99 -20.79 12.11
CA GLU A 526 -7.07 -21.75 13.24
C GLU A 526 -6.85 -21.10 14.63
N GLU A 527 -6.23 -19.91 14.72
CA GLU A 527 -6.09 -19.17 16.00
C GLU A 527 -7.44 -18.61 16.46
N GLU A 528 -8.30 -18.20 15.54
CA GLU A 528 -9.70 -17.84 15.80
C GLU A 528 -10.56 -19.07 16.12
N ALA A 529 -10.12 -20.30 15.81
CA ALA A 529 -10.74 -21.50 16.37
C ALA A 529 -10.46 -21.64 17.87
N THR A 530 -9.41 -21.00 18.39
CA THR A 530 -9.12 -20.90 19.83
C THR A 530 -10.03 -19.87 20.48
N VAL A 531 -10.25 -18.71 19.85
CA VAL A 531 -11.29 -17.75 20.24
C VAL A 531 -12.66 -18.44 20.19
N ARG A 532 -12.96 -19.22 19.14
CA ARG A 532 -14.19 -20.02 19.00
C ARG A 532 -14.33 -21.10 20.08
N ARG A 533 -13.22 -21.68 20.58
CA ARG A 533 -13.22 -22.64 21.71
C ARG A 533 -13.50 -21.94 23.04
N SER A 534 -12.87 -20.80 23.31
CA SER A 534 -13.21 -19.95 24.47
C SER A 534 -14.65 -19.44 24.40
N PHE A 535 -15.13 -19.09 23.21
CA PHE A 535 -16.49 -18.64 22.89
C PHE A 535 -17.53 -19.75 23.11
N SER A 536 -17.22 -21.00 22.73
CA SER A 536 -18.08 -22.15 23.02
C SER A 536 -18.08 -22.55 24.49
N GLN A 537 -16.96 -22.38 25.21
CA GLN A 537 -16.85 -22.70 26.63
C GLN A 537 -17.59 -21.66 27.49
N GLY A 538 -17.52 -20.37 27.15
CA GLY A 538 -18.28 -19.32 27.84
C GLY A 538 -19.80 -19.44 27.72
N MET A 539 -20.32 -19.93 26.57
CA MET A 539 -21.75 -20.22 26.44
C MET A 539 -22.18 -21.43 27.30
N VAL A 540 -21.36 -22.47 27.39
CA VAL A 540 -21.64 -23.66 28.22
C VAL A 540 -21.59 -23.31 29.71
N GLU A 541 -20.67 -22.45 30.14
CA GLU A 541 -20.52 -22.05 31.54
C GLU A 541 -21.64 -21.11 32.01
N THR A 542 -22.20 -20.28 31.12
CA THR A 542 -23.31 -19.37 31.44
C THR A 542 -24.67 -20.07 31.44
N GLU A 543 -24.84 -21.15 30.65
CA GLU A 543 -26.07 -21.97 30.62
C GLU A 543 -26.17 -22.99 31.77
N LEU A 544 -25.10 -23.24 32.53
CA LEU A 544 -25.12 -24.15 33.69
C LEU A 544 -25.77 -23.54 34.94
N THR A 545 -26.11 -22.25 34.95
CA THR A 545 -26.75 -21.57 36.08
C THR A 545 -28.26 -21.33 35.95
N GLN A 546 -28.91 -21.66 34.83
CA GLN A 546 -30.38 -21.55 34.74
C GLN A 546 -30.98 -22.57 33.78
N GLN A 547 -31.54 -23.63 34.34
CA GLN A 547 -32.30 -24.67 33.64
C GLN A 547 -33.45 -24.07 32.83
N ARG A 548 -33.47 -24.28 31.50
CA ARG A 548 -34.66 -24.52 30.65
C ARG A 548 -34.27 -24.96 29.23
N PRO A 549 -35.03 -25.88 28.58
CA PRO A 549 -34.61 -26.52 27.33
C PRO A 549 -34.98 -25.67 26.12
N PHE A 550 -34.02 -24.93 25.55
CA PHE A 550 -34.20 -24.18 24.29
C PHE A 550 -33.15 -24.52 23.22
N ALA A 551 -32.16 -25.36 23.57
CA ALA A 551 -30.92 -25.53 22.79
C ALA A 551 -31.05 -26.37 21.50
N GLU A 552 -32.02 -27.28 21.38
CA GLU A 552 -32.12 -28.13 20.18
C GLU A 552 -32.78 -27.44 18.98
N MET A 553 -33.60 -26.40 19.21
CA MET A 553 -34.34 -25.74 18.13
C MET A 553 -33.49 -24.72 17.35
N THR A 554 -32.44 -24.17 17.97
CA THR A 554 -31.65 -23.06 17.42
C THR A 554 -30.55 -23.54 16.48
N ILE A 555 -29.92 -24.68 16.78
CA ILE A 555 -28.86 -25.27 15.94
C ILE A 555 -29.42 -25.76 14.60
N SER A 556 -30.63 -26.32 14.60
CA SER A 556 -31.36 -26.72 13.39
C SER A 556 -31.74 -25.53 12.52
N LYS A 557 -32.15 -24.41 13.12
CA LYS A 557 -32.50 -23.18 12.39
C LYS A 557 -31.26 -22.47 11.83
N LEU A 558 -30.13 -22.47 12.54
CA LEU A 558 -28.87 -21.90 12.05
C LEU A 558 -28.28 -22.72 10.89
N SER A 559 -28.34 -24.06 10.95
CA SER A 559 -27.86 -24.90 9.84
C SER A 559 -28.70 -24.72 8.57
N LYS A 560 -30.03 -24.56 8.73
CA LYS A 560 -30.95 -24.25 7.63
C LYS A 560 -30.76 -22.84 7.07
N ALA A 561 -30.48 -21.84 7.91
CA ALA A 561 -30.25 -20.46 7.49
C ALA A 561 -28.92 -20.24 6.76
N ILE A 562 -27.92 -21.10 7.02
CA ILE A 562 -26.58 -21.00 6.42
C ILE A 562 -26.44 -21.81 5.11
N GLY A 563 -27.46 -22.60 4.73
CA GLY A 563 -27.51 -23.23 3.40
C GLY A 563 -26.29 -24.09 3.07
N LEU A 564 -25.74 -24.79 4.06
CA LEU A 564 -24.72 -25.81 3.82
C LEU A 564 -25.45 -27.08 3.37
N THR A 565 -25.52 -27.29 2.04
CA THR A 565 -25.95 -28.57 1.47
C THR A 565 -25.06 -29.69 2.00
N GLN A 566 -25.72 -30.78 2.39
CA GLN A 566 -25.17 -31.94 3.08
C GLN A 566 -24.34 -32.87 2.18
N ASP A 567 -23.66 -32.32 1.17
CA ASP A 567 -22.87 -33.08 0.19
C ASP A 567 -21.37 -32.92 0.46
N SER A 568 -20.89 -33.49 1.57
CA SER A 568 -19.46 -33.78 1.74
C SER A 568 -19.19 -34.88 2.78
N LYS A 569 -20.18 -35.75 3.06
CA LYS A 569 -20.05 -36.82 4.06
C LYS A 569 -19.75 -38.22 3.48
N SER A 570 -19.55 -38.37 2.16
CA SER A 570 -19.38 -39.70 1.55
C SER A 570 -17.99 -40.00 0.96
N GLU A 571 -16.95 -39.20 1.21
CA GLU A 571 -15.63 -39.43 0.57
C GLU A 571 -14.43 -39.38 1.54
N ALA A 572 -14.67 -39.64 2.83
CA ALA A 572 -13.63 -39.68 3.86
C ALA A 572 -13.69 -40.91 4.77
N ASP A 573 -14.33 -42.01 4.32
CA ASP A 573 -14.45 -43.26 5.12
C ASP A 573 -13.83 -44.50 4.45
N SER A 574 -12.94 -44.31 3.48
CA SER A 574 -12.25 -45.41 2.81
C SER A 574 -10.74 -45.17 2.70
N THR A 575 -10.02 -45.03 3.82
CA THR A 575 -8.55 -45.29 3.88
C THR A 575 -7.96 -45.20 5.30
N VAL A 576 -8.48 -45.96 6.28
CA VAL A 576 -7.69 -46.29 7.48
C VAL A 576 -8.02 -47.72 7.96
N LYS A 577 -7.46 -48.75 7.30
CA LYS A 577 -7.36 -50.09 7.89
C LYS A 577 -6.10 -50.15 8.76
N ARG A 578 -6.27 -50.03 10.08
CA ARG A 578 -5.25 -50.45 11.07
C ARG A 578 -5.21 -51.99 11.15
N PRO A 579 -4.04 -52.63 11.15
CA PRO A 579 -3.95 -54.06 11.42
C PRO A 579 -4.01 -54.35 12.93
N LYS A 580 -4.74 -55.42 13.27
CA LYS A 580 -4.92 -55.95 14.63
C LYS A 580 -3.59 -56.46 15.21
N ARG A 581 -3.30 -56.05 16.45
CA ARG A 581 -2.25 -56.62 17.30
C ARG A 581 -2.86 -57.81 18.05
N SER A 582 -2.38 -59.03 17.79
CA SER A 582 -2.59 -60.21 18.63
C SER A 582 -1.24 -60.69 19.15
N GLN A 583 -1.24 -61.10 20.40
CA GLN A 583 -0.10 -61.47 21.24
C GLN A 583 0.55 -62.83 20.85
N LYS A 584 1.78 -62.98 21.38
CA LYS A 584 2.52 -64.21 21.75
C LYS A 584 3.32 -64.93 20.65
N GLY A 585 4.62 -65.08 20.91
CA GLY A 585 5.40 -66.21 20.38
C GLY A 585 6.91 -66.01 20.23
N LYS A 586 7.64 -66.03 21.36
CA LYS A 586 8.95 -66.69 21.59
C LYS A 586 10.01 -66.84 20.48
N ARG A 587 11.24 -66.51 20.92
CA ARG A 587 12.56 -67.17 20.74
C ARG A 587 13.55 -66.64 19.70
N ASN A 588 14.71 -66.23 20.24
CA ASN A 588 16.11 -66.56 19.90
C ASN A 588 16.49 -66.38 18.41
N PHE A 589 17.48 -65.58 18.03
CA PHE A 589 18.87 -65.48 18.49
C PHE A 589 19.46 -64.14 18.00
#